data_AF-A0A7G2LTQ3-F1
#
_entry.id   AF-A0A7G2LTQ3-F1
#
_cell.length_a   1.000
_cell.length_b   1.000
_cell.length_c   1.000
_cell.angle_alpha   90.00
_cell.angle_beta   90.00
_cell.angle_gamma   90.00
#
_symmetry.space_group_name_H-M   'P 1'
#
loop_
_entity.id
_entity.type
_entity.pdbx_description
1 polymer ?
#
loop_
_entity_poly.entity_id
_entity_poly.type
_entity_poly.pdbx_seq_one_letter_code
_entity_poly.pdbx_strand_id
1 'polypeptide(L)'
;MFSRFLTSALFAGASAGLLTGLLQLYFVQPVLLHAELYETGALVHFGADAVSAHPELPGFDAVRDGLSLIFTMLTYTAYALILLAAMSLGEERGAVIDGRWGILWGVAGFVAFHLAPGFSLAPEVPGVAAADITARQTWWFATAG
;
A
#
# COMPACT_ATOMS: atom_id res chain seq x y z
N MET A 1 19.51 -13.22 -20.16
CA MET A 1 18.09 -13.21 -19.74
C MET A 1 17.91 -12.55 -18.37
N PHE A 2 18.62 -12.99 -17.33
CA PHE A 2 18.48 -12.45 -15.96
C PHE A 2 18.59 -10.92 -15.85
N SER A 3 19.57 -10.29 -16.51
CA SER A 3 19.71 -8.82 -16.48
C SER A 3 18.49 -8.08 -17.06
N ARG A 4 17.90 -8.58 -18.16
CA ARG A 4 16.68 -8.00 -18.75
C ARG A 4 15.47 -8.16 -17.85
N PHE A 5 15.38 -9.29 -17.15
CA PHE A 5 14.34 -9.54 -16.16
C PHE A 5 14.44 -8.55 -15.00
N LEU A 6 15.64 -8.43 -14.42
CA LEU A 6 15.89 -7.54 -13.29
C LEU A 6 15.67 -6.07 -13.65
N THR A 7 16.16 -5.61 -14.81
CA THR A 7 15.97 -4.21 -15.22
C THR A 7 14.50 -3.89 -15.51
N SER A 8 13.77 -4.81 -16.15
CA SER A 8 12.33 -4.61 -16.42
C SER A 8 11.53 -4.51 -15.12
N ALA A 9 11.80 -5.42 -14.17
CA ALA A 9 11.17 -5.40 -12.86
C ALA A 9 11.48 -4.12 -12.07
N LEU A 10 12.75 -3.69 -12.10
CA LEU A 10 13.21 -2.47 -11.43
C LEU A 10 12.49 -1.24 -11.97
N PHE A 11 12.45 -1.04 -13.29
CA PHE A 11 11.77 0.12 -13.86
C PHE A 11 10.26 0.07 -13.65
N ALA A 12 9.61 -1.06 -13.96
CA ALA A 12 8.16 -1.19 -13.82
C ALA A 12 7.73 -1.01 -12.35
N GLY A 13 8.41 -1.69 -11.43
CA GLY A 13 8.13 -1.64 -10.00
C GLY A 13 8.46 -0.29 -9.38
N ALA A 14 9.60 0.31 -9.70
CA ALA A 14 9.95 1.63 -9.19
C ALA A 14 8.98 2.72 -9.68
N SER A 15 8.54 2.68 -10.94
CA SER A 15 7.53 3.62 -11.45
C SER A 15 6.16 3.43 -10.78
N ALA A 16 5.71 2.19 -10.64
CA ALA A 16 4.45 1.89 -9.94
C ALA A 16 4.51 2.26 -8.45
N GLY A 17 5.64 2.01 -7.81
CA GLY A 17 5.87 2.36 -6.41
C GLY A 17 6.02 3.86 -6.18
N LEU A 18 6.60 4.61 -7.13
CA LEU A 18 6.61 6.07 -7.07
C LEU A 18 5.19 6.62 -7.12
N LEU A 19 4.38 6.18 -8.09
CA LEU A 19 2.98 6.59 -8.19
C LEU A 19 2.21 6.24 -6.92
N THR A 20 2.36 5.01 -6.43
CA THR A 20 1.71 4.56 -5.20
C THR A 20 2.18 5.36 -3.99
N GLY A 21 3.47 5.64 -3.88
CA GLY A 21 4.03 6.44 -2.80
C GLY A 21 3.49 7.86 -2.79
N LEU A 22 3.32 8.49 -3.95
CA LEU A 22 2.67 9.80 -4.07
C LEU A 22 1.21 9.75 -3.61
N LEU A 23 0.47 8.69 -3.98
CA LEU A 23 -0.90 8.49 -3.49
C LEU A 23 -0.91 8.24 -1.97
N GLN A 24 0.06 7.51 -1.43
CA GLN A 24 0.20 7.28 0.00
C GLN A 24 0.45 8.57 0.77
N LEU A 25 1.31 9.47 0.25
CA LEU A 25 1.53 10.79 0.85
C LEU A 25 0.25 11.63 0.90
N TYR A 26 -0.63 11.48 -0.10
CA TYR A 26 -1.86 12.25 -0.16
C TYR A 26 -2.99 11.63 0.70
N PHE A 27 -3.19 10.32 0.62
CA PHE A 27 -4.34 9.65 1.24
C PHE A 27 -4.07 9.06 2.62
N VAL A 28 -2.86 8.56 2.87
CA VAL A 28 -2.55 7.76 4.07
C VAL A 28 -1.74 8.57 5.09
N GLN A 29 -0.76 9.37 4.61
CA GLN A 29 0.10 10.16 5.49
C GLN A 29 -0.67 11.10 6.45
N PRO A 30 -1.75 11.78 6.03
CA PRO A 30 -2.51 12.62 6.96
C PRO A 30 -3.14 11.83 8.11
N VAL A 31 -3.59 10.59 7.85
CA VAL A 31 -4.17 9.72 8.88
C VAL A 31 -3.09 9.26 9.86
N LEU A 32 -1.89 8.91 9.37
CA LEU A 32 -0.75 8.54 10.21
C LEU A 32 -0.32 9.70 11.11
N LEU A 33 -0.17 10.90 10.53
CA LEU A 33 0.18 12.11 11.27
C LEU A 33 -0.85 12.45 12.35
N HIS A 34 -2.13 12.26 12.04
CA HIS A 34 -3.19 12.44 13.04
C HIS A 34 -3.08 11.39 14.15
N ALA A 35 -2.83 10.12 13.82
CA ALA A 35 -2.63 9.07 14.81
C ALA A 35 -1.42 9.35 15.73
N GLU A 36 -0.32 9.89 15.20
CA GLU A 36 0.87 10.29 15.97
C GLU A 36 0.55 11.34 17.06
N LEU A 37 -0.42 12.23 16.83
CA LEU A 37 -0.87 13.20 17.84
C LEU A 37 -1.52 12.52 19.06
N TYR A 38 -2.23 11.41 18.85
CA TYR A 38 -2.77 10.61 19.95
C TYR A 38 -1.68 9.79 20.65
N GLU A 39 -0.72 9.24 19.89
CA GLU A 39 0.40 8.47 20.44
C GLU A 39 1.32 9.33 21.33
N THR A 40 1.59 10.57 20.91
CA THR A 40 2.39 11.54 21.68
C THR A 40 1.64 12.17 22.85
N GLY A 41 0.31 11.97 22.94
CA GLY A 41 -0.55 12.55 23.96
C GLY A 41 -0.91 14.03 23.73
N ALA A 42 -0.58 14.59 22.56
CA ALA A 42 -1.02 15.94 22.17
C ALA A 42 -2.54 16.01 21.98
N LEU A 43 -3.17 14.90 21.55
CA LEU A 43 -4.60 14.70 21.55
C LEU A 43 -4.99 13.54 22.50
N VAL A 44 -6.14 13.67 23.15
CA VAL A 44 -6.71 12.64 24.02
C VAL A 44 -8.18 12.44 23.70
N HIS A 45 -8.65 11.20 23.72
CA HIS A 45 -10.06 10.89 23.40
C HIS A 45 -11.06 11.40 24.45
N PHE A 46 -10.66 11.48 25.72
CA PHE A 46 -11.52 11.87 26.84
C PHE A 46 -11.00 13.13 27.54
N GLY A 47 -10.66 14.14 26.74
CA GLY A 47 -10.28 15.46 27.23
C GLY A 47 -11.48 16.35 27.54
N ALA A 48 -11.23 17.46 28.25
CA ALA A 48 -12.22 18.51 28.44
C ALA A 48 -12.45 19.34 27.16
N ASP A 49 -11.44 19.40 26.28
CA ASP A 49 -11.48 20.16 25.04
C ASP A 49 -11.98 19.30 23.87
N ALA A 50 -12.74 19.93 22.97
CA ALA A 50 -13.21 19.28 21.75
C ALA A 50 -12.07 19.05 20.76
N VAL A 51 -11.92 17.82 20.27
CA VAL A 51 -10.93 17.47 19.25
C VAL A 51 -11.53 17.63 17.85
N SER A 52 -10.86 18.40 16.99
CA SER A 52 -11.25 18.56 15.58
C SER A 52 -11.05 17.27 14.80
N ALA A 53 -11.97 16.95 13.87
CA ALA A 53 -11.77 15.89 12.88
C ALA A 53 -10.64 16.21 11.88
N HIS A 54 -10.25 17.48 11.79
CA HIS A 54 -9.15 17.98 10.99
C HIS A 54 -8.22 18.80 11.90
N PRO A 55 -7.36 18.16 12.70
CA PRO A 55 -6.36 18.87 13.48
C PRO A 55 -5.30 19.47 12.56
N GLU A 56 -4.53 20.43 13.07
CA GLU A 56 -3.31 20.86 12.38
C GLU A 56 -2.30 19.72 12.39
N LEU A 57 -1.87 19.33 11.20
CA LEU A 57 -0.91 18.25 11.01
C LEU A 57 0.47 18.84 10.67
N PRO A 58 1.57 18.17 11.05
CA PRO A 58 2.89 18.50 10.54
C PRO A 58 2.89 18.51 9.00
N GLY A 59 3.60 19.48 8.42
CA GLY A 59 3.74 19.58 6.97
C GLY A 59 4.62 18.48 6.37
N PHE A 60 4.95 18.66 5.09
CA PHE A 60 5.87 17.77 4.37
C PHE A 60 7.27 17.76 5.03
N ASP A 61 7.76 16.57 5.33
CA ASP A 61 9.12 16.34 5.83
C ASP A 61 9.94 15.64 4.74
N ALA A 62 10.94 16.35 4.20
CA ALA A 62 11.70 15.87 3.05
C ALA A 62 12.45 14.55 3.32
N VAL A 63 12.91 14.32 4.55
CA VAL A 63 13.67 13.11 4.89
C VAL A 63 12.70 11.96 5.12
N ARG A 64 11.68 12.15 5.96
CA ARG A 64 10.69 11.10 6.26
C ARG A 64 9.93 10.70 5.00
N ASP A 65 9.30 11.67 4.34
CA ASP A 65 8.42 11.42 3.21
C ASP A 65 9.24 10.94 1.99
N GLY A 66 10.47 11.45 1.84
CA GLY A 66 11.41 10.96 0.82
C GLY A 66 11.83 9.50 1.04
N LEU A 67 12.13 9.11 2.28
CA LEU A 67 12.45 7.72 2.62
C LEU A 67 11.23 6.80 2.45
N SER A 68 10.02 7.27 2.78
CA SER A 68 8.77 6.54 2.52
C SER A 68 8.56 6.30 1.03
N LEU A 69 8.79 7.30 0.17
CA LEU A 69 8.72 7.13 -1.29
C LEU A 69 9.71 6.08 -1.80
N ILE A 70 10.97 6.16 -1.37
CA ILE A 70 12.01 5.20 -1.77
C ILE A 70 11.63 3.79 -1.30
N PHE A 71 11.13 3.66 -0.07
CA PHE A 71 10.69 2.38 0.47
C PHE A 71 9.53 1.79 -0.36
N THR A 72 8.54 2.59 -0.72
CA THR A 72 7.42 2.14 -1.57
C THR A 72 7.90 1.73 -2.97
N MET A 73 8.87 2.44 -3.56
CA MET A 73 9.51 2.05 -4.82
C MET A 73 10.21 0.69 -4.73
N LEU A 74 10.91 0.42 -3.63
CA LEU A 74 11.57 -0.86 -3.40
C LEU A 74 10.56 -2.00 -3.21
N THR A 75 9.51 -1.79 -2.43
CA THR A 75 8.43 -2.76 -2.22
C THR A 75 7.74 -3.13 -3.54
N TYR A 76 7.41 -2.13 -4.37
CA TYR A 76 6.79 -2.40 -5.67
C TYR A 76 7.74 -3.03 -6.68
N THR A 77 9.05 -2.79 -6.55
CA THR A 77 10.06 -3.55 -7.29
C THR A 77 10.04 -5.04 -6.90
N ALA A 78 9.90 -5.35 -5.62
CA ALA A 78 9.74 -6.74 -5.17
C ALA A 78 8.46 -7.38 -5.73
N TYR A 79 7.31 -6.66 -5.73
CA TYR A 79 6.09 -7.15 -6.36
C TYR A 79 6.25 -7.37 -7.87
N ALA A 80 6.92 -6.47 -8.58
CA ALA A 80 7.18 -6.62 -10.00
C ALA A 80 8.06 -7.85 -10.29
N LEU A 81 9.07 -8.14 -9.45
CA LEU A 81 9.89 -9.34 -9.55
C LEU A 81 9.05 -10.62 -9.37
N ILE A 82 8.18 -10.65 -8.36
CA ILE A 82 7.28 -11.79 -8.10
C ILE A 82 6.32 -11.99 -9.29
N LEU A 83 5.71 -10.91 -9.78
CA LEU A 83 4.77 -10.96 -10.88
C LEU A 83 5.42 -11.46 -12.18
N LEU A 84 6.61 -10.94 -12.51
CA LEU A 84 7.36 -11.39 -13.69
C LEU A 84 7.81 -12.85 -13.54
N ALA A 85 8.19 -13.30 -12.34
CA ALA A 85 8.52 -14.70 -12.10
C ALA A 85 7.30 -15.61 -12.33
N ALA A 86 6.12 -15.20 -11.85
CA ALA A 86 4.88 -15.94 -12.06
C ALA A 86 4.47 -15.97 -13.55
N MET A 87 4.59 -14.86 -14.27
CA MET A 87 4.36 -14.81 -15.72
C MET A 87 5.31 -15.74 -16.49
N SER A 88 6.60 -15.74 -16.13
CA SER A 88 7.61 -16.61 -16.74
C SER A 88 7.27 -18.10 -16.56
N LEU A 89 6.81 -18.48 -15.36
CA LEU A 89 6.33 -19.84 -15.09
C LEU A 89 5.03 -20.17 -15.84
N GLY A 90 4.21 -19.18 -16.17
CA GLY A 90 3.04 -19.33 -17.03
C GLY A 90 3.44 -19.56 -18.49
N GLU A 91 4.41 -18.80 -18.98
CA GLU A 91 4.95 -18.91 -20.33
C GLU A 91 5.56 -20.31 -20.59
N GLU A 92 6.31 -20.85 -19.62
CA GLU A 92 6.82 -22.23 -19.67
C GLU A 92 5.71 -23.29 -19.80
N ARG A 93 4.50 -22.99 -19.31
CA ARG A 93 3.31 -23.85 -19.41
C ARG A 93 2.46 -23.58 -20.66
N GLY A 94 2.95 -22.75 -21.58
CA GLY A 94 2.29 -22.43 -22.85
C GLY A 94 1.38 -21.21 -22.82
N ALA A 95 1.41 -20.39 -21.76
CA ALA A 95 0.72 -19.11 -21.76
C ALA A 95 1.41 -18.12 -22.70
N VAL A 96 0.64 -17.36 -23.48
CA VAL A 96 1.18 -16.27 -24.30
C VAL A 96 1.22 -15.00 -23.46
N ILE A 97 2.40 -14.44 -23.22
CA ILE A 97 2.56 -13.18 -22.49
C ILE A 97 2.70 -12.04 -23.51
N ASP A 98 1.61 -11.34 -23.76
CA ASP A 98 1.57 -10.09 -24.54
C ASP A 98 1.16 -8.89 -23.67
N GLY A 99 1.03 -7.70 -24.25
CA GLY A 99 0.64 -6.51 -23.51
C GLY A 99 -0.75 -6.60 -22.85
N ARG A 100 -1.71 -7.30 -23.47
CA ARG A 100 -3.06 -7.48 -22.91
C ARG A 100 -3.02 -8.40 -21.70
N TRP A 101 -2.29 -9.50 -21.81
CA TRP A 101 -2.05 -10.41 -20.70
C TRP A 101 -1.28 -9.72 -19.57
N GLY A 102 -0.28 -8.90 -19.90
CA GLY A 102 0.45 -8.09 -18.92
C GLY A 102 -0.48 -7.22 -18.06
N ILE A 103 -1.46 -6.55 -18.68
CA ILE A 103 -2.48 -5.77 -17.96
C ILE A 103 -3.34 -6.66 -17.07
N LEU A 104 -3.83 -7.80 -17.59
CA LEU A 104 -4.68 -8.72 -16.82
C LEU A 104 -3.96 -9.28 -15.58
N TRP A 105 -2.70 -9.69 -15.74
CA TRP A 105 -1.86 -10.12 -14.63
C TRP A 105 -1.60 -8.99 -13.63
N GLY A 106 -1.40 -7.76 -14.10
CA GLY A 106 -1.26 -6.58 -13.25
C GLY A 106 -2.52 -6.31 -12.41
N VAL A 107 -3.70 -6.36 -13.04
CA VAL A 107 -4.99 -6.22 -12.35
C VAL A 107 -5.20 -7.37 -11.36
N ALA A 108 -4.92 -8.62 -11.76
CA ALA A 108 -5.04 -9.77 -10.87
C ALA A 108 -4.10 -9.65 -9.66
N GLY A 109 -2.85 -9.20 -9.88
CA GLY A 109 -1.90 -8.92 -8.81
C GLY A 109 -2.37 -7.80 -7.88
N PHE A 110 -2.91 -6.71 -8.42
CA PHE A 110 -3.51 -5.64 -7.63
C PHE A 110 -4.69 -6.16 -6.79
N VAL A 111 -5.57 -6.97 -7.37
CA VAL A 111 -6.71 -7.55 -6.65
C VAL A 111 -6.23 -8.47 -5.52
N ALA A 112 -5.28 -9.36 -5.80
CA ALA A 112 -4.78 -10.33 -4.84
C ALA A 112 -4.01 -9.69 -3.68
N PHE A 113 -3.12 -8.73 -3.96
CA PHE A 113 -2.21 -8.18 -2.96
C PHE A 113 -2.71 -6.88 -2.30
N HIS A 114 -3.60 -6.13 -2.94
CA HIS A 114 -4.03 -4.82 -2.46
C HIS A 114 -5.54 -4.75 -2.23
N LEU A 115 -6.34 -4.96 -3.27
CA LEU A 115 -7.78 -4.72 -3.18
C LEU A 115 -8.45 -5.68 -2.22
N ALA A 116 -8.31 -7.00 -2.42
CA ALA A 116 -9.04 -7.97 -1.62
C ALA A 116 -8.68 -7.88 -0.12
N PRO A 117 -7.39 -7.85 0.28
CA PRO A 117 -7.03 -7.66 1.69
C PRO A 117 -7.44 -6.29 2.24
N GLY A 118 -7.44 -5.24 1.41
CA GLY A 118 -7.73 -3.86 1.83
C GLY A 118 -9.20 -3.44 1.79
N PHE A 119 -10.09 -4.21 1.16
CA PHE A 119 -11.46 -3.79 0.78
C PHE A 119 -12.37 -3.40 1.95
N SER A 120 -12.01 -3.73 3.19
CA SER A 120 -12.76 -3.36 4.40
C SER A 120 -11.90 -2.71 5.49
N LEU A 121 -10.65 -2.34 5.17
CA LEU A 121 -9.61 -1.96 6.15
C LEU A 121 -9.01 -0.59 5.82
N ALA A 122 -9.86 0.42 5.64
CA ALA A 122 -9.35 1.78 5.50
C ALA A 122 -8.54 2.17 6.75
N PRO A 123 -7.42 2.91 6.59
CA PRO A 123 -6.67 3.45 7.72
C PRO A 123 -7.58 4.34 8.56
N GLU A 124 -7.59 4.10 9.87
CA GLU A 124 -8.39 4.86 10.83
C GLU A 124 -7.47 5.29 11.97
N VAL A 125 -7.74 6.48 12.53
CA VAL A 125 -7.01 6.93 13.72
C VAL A 125 -7.44 6.09 14.94
N PRO A 126 -6.58 5.97 15.97
CA PRO A 126 -6.94 5.24 17.19
C PRO A 126 -8.28 5.72 17.78
N GLY A 127 -8.99 4.81 18.44
CA GLY A 127 -10.16 5.13 19.28
C GLY A 127 -11.42 5.64 18.57
N VAL A 128 -11.49 5.62 17.23
CA VAL A 128 -12.74 5.91 16.50
C VAL A 128 -13.71 4.72 16.55
N ALA A 129 -14.99 4.99 16.32
CA ALA A 129 -16.00 3.96 16.13
C ALA A 129 -15.74 3.19 14.82
N ALA A 130 -14.82 2.22 14.88
CA ALA A 130 -14.41 1.38 13.77
C ALA A 130 -15.41 0.23 13.55
N ALA A 131 -15.40 -0.33 12.33
CA ALA A 131 -16.10 -1.59 12.06
C ALA A 131 -15.57 -2.72 12.95
N ASP A 132 -16.44 -3.65 13.33
CA ASP A 132 -16.15 -4.77 14.22
C ASP A 132 -14.82 -5.48 13.86
N ILE A 133 -13.94 -5.63 14.85
CA ILE A 133 -12.59 -6.14 14.64
C ILE A 133 -12.60 -7.60 14.21
N THR A 134 -13.59 -8.40 14.67
CA THR A 134 -13.70 -9.82 14.30
C THR A 134 -14.08 -9.99 12.84
N ALA A 135 -14.98 -9.15 12.32
CA ALA A 135 -15.30 -9.11 10.89
C ALA A 135 -14.06 -8.76 10.04
N ARG A 136 -13.28 -7.76 10.46
CA ARG A 136 -12.02 -7.35 9.80
C ARG A 136 -11.00 -8.49 9.77
N GLN A 137 -10.81 -9.18 10.89
CA GLN A 137 -9.89 -10.32 11.00
C GLN A 137 -10.32 -11.49 10.10
N THR A 138 -11.62 -11.81 10.10
CA THR A 138 -12.17 -12.91 9.30
C THR A 138 -11.98 -12.63 7.81
N TRP A 139 -12.24 -11.39 7.37
CA TRP A 139 -12.03 -11.01 5.97
C TRP A 139 -10.56 -11.05 5.57
N TRP A 140 -9.67 -10.57 6.44
CA TRP A 140 -8.23 -10.62 6.19
C TRP A 140 -7.74 -12.06 6.02
N PHE A 141 -8.13 -12.98 6.93
CA PHE A 141 -7.78 -14.40 6.79
C PHE A 141 -8.37 -15.02 5.53
N ALA A 142 -9.59 -14.65 5.13
CA ALA A 142 -10.21 -15.18 3.92
C ALA A 142 -9.50 -14.74 2.62
N THR A 143 -8.77 -13.61 2.65
CA THR A 143 -8.17 -13.00 1.45
C THR A 143 -6.64 -13.13 1.40
N ALA A 144 -5.98 -13.25 2.55
CA ALA A 144 -4.52 -13.29 2.67
C ALA A 144 -3.98 -14.52 3.45
N GLY A 145 -4.86 -15.28 4.12
CA GLY A 145 -4.51 -16.44 4.96
C GLY A 145 -4.46 -17.78 4.24
#